data_AF-A0A955D9Y4-F1
#
_entry.id   AF-A0A955D9Y4-F1
#
_cell.length_a   1.000
_cell.length_b   1.000
_cell.length_c   1.000
_cell.angle_alpha   90.00
_cell.angle_beta   90.00
_cell.angle_gamma   90.00
#
_symmetry.space_group_name_H-M   'P 1'
#
loop_
_entity.id
_entity.type
_entity.pdbx_description
1 polymer ?
#
loop_
_entity_poly.entity_id
_entity_poly.type
_entity_poly.pdbx_seq_one_letter_code
_entity_poly.pdbx_strand_id
1 'polypeptide(L)'
;GLPLNMDGSVGPQAEWSQAFAGALRAATTARVELVDERLSSFQADELMEQAGVPSGQRAARRDAFAAQVILMAFLARGRSAE
;
A
#
# COMPACT_ATOMS: atom_id res chain seq x y z
N GLY A 1 -3.32 1.57 -2.11
CA GLY A 1 -3.03 0.30 -2.76
C GLY A 1 -4.34 -0.40 -3.06
N LEU A 2 -4.36 -1.72 -2.94
CA LEU A 2 -5.54 -2.56 -3.10
C LEU A 2 -5.77 -3.32 -1.78
N PRO A 3 -6.69 -2.83 -0.92
CA PRO A 3 -6.93 -3.40 0.41
C PRO A 3 -7.76 -4.69 0.31
N LEU A 4 -7.12 -5.77 -0.13
CA LEU A 4 -7.72 -7.10 -0.15
C LEU A 4 -7.91 -7.62 1.27
N ASN A 5 -8.94 -8.45 1.46
CA ASN A 5 -9.12 -9.22 2.68
C ASN A 5 -7.98 -10.25 2.81
N MET A 6 -7.75 -10.77 4.01
CA MET A 6 -6.62 -11.68 4.26
C MET A 6 -6.67 -12.96 3.40
N ASP A 7 -7.87 -13.44 3.06
CA ASP A 7 -8.11 -14.57 2.15
C ASP A 7 -7.94 -14.21 0.65
N GLY A 8 -7.62 -12.96 0.33
CA GLY A 8 -7.47 -12.45 -1.03
C GLY A 8 -8.77 -11.95 -1.68
N SER A 9 -9.90 -12.03 -0.99
CA SER A 9 -11.18 -11.53 -1.52
C SER A 9 -11.23 -10.00 -1.56
N VAL A 10 -12.04 -9.46 -2.48
CA VAL A 10 -12.28 -8.03 -2.64
C VAL A 10 -13.38 -7.61 -1.67
N GLY A 11 -13.06 -6.69 -0.76
CA GLY A 11 -14.05 -6.02 0.10
C GLY A 11 -14.46 -4.65 -0.45
N PRO A 12 -15.40 -3.95 0.21
CA PRO A 12 -15.90 -2.65 -0.25
C PRO A 12 -14.79 -1.61 -0.48
N GLN A 13 -13.79 -1.51 0.41
CA GLN A 13 -12.69 -0.57 0.19
C GLN A 13 -11.84 -0.90 -1.06
N ALA A 14 -11.69 -2.18 -1.39
CA ALA A 14 -10.96 -2.59 -2.58
C ALA A 14 -11.73 -2.21 -3.86
N GLU A 15 -13.06 -2.33 -3.86
CA GLU A 15 -13.91 -1.86 -4.96
C GLU A 15 -13.76 -0.35 -5.16
N TRP A 16 -13.75 0.43 -4.08
CA TRP A 16 -13.57 1.88 -4.15
C TRP A 16 -12.19 2.26 -4.70
N SER A 17 -11.16 1.54 -4.26
CA SER A 17 -9.78 1.72 -4.76
C SER A 17 -9.68 1.39 -6.26
N GLN A 18 -10.38 0.35 -6.72
CA GLN A 18 -10.45 -0.01 -8.13
C GLN A 18 -11.19 1.04 -8.95
N ALA A 19 -12.33 1.55 -8.47
CA ALA A 19 -13.08 2.61 -9.14
C ALA A 19 -12.24 3.89 -9.25
N PHE A 20 -11.55 4.29 -8.18
CA PHE A 20 -10.65 5.42 -8.18
C PHE A 20 -9.48 5.23 -9.16
N ALA A 21 -8.86 4.04 -9.17
CA ALA A 21 -7.82 3.72 -10.15
C ALA A 21 -8.33 3.78 -11.59
N GLY A 22 -9.57 3.36 -11.86
CA GLY A 22 -10.23 3.50 -13.15
C GLY A 22 -10.38 4.96 -13.57
N ALA A 23 -10.89 5.81 -12.68
CA ALA A 23 -11.00 7.25 -12.93
C ALA A 23 -9.63 7.89 -13.16
N LEU A 24 -8.61 7.51 -12.38
CA LEU A 24 -7.25 8.02 -12.53
C LEU A 24 -6.63 7.62 -13.87
N ARG A 25 -6.82 6.37 -14.30
CA ARG A 25 -6.39 5.88 -15.63
C ARG A 25 -7.02 6.66 -16.77
N ALA A 26 -8.28 7.08 -16.64
CA ALA A 26 -8.94 7.91 -17.64
C ALA A 26 -8.41 9.36 -17.65
N ALA A 27 -7.95 9.86 -16.51
CA ALA A 27 -7.49 11.24 -16.33
C ALA A 27 -5.99 11.45 -16.61
N THR A 28 -5.20 10.38 -16.78
CA THR A 28 -3.75 10.47 -16.98
C THR A 28 -3.25 9.50 -18.03
N THR A 29 -2.14 9.83 -18.69
CA THR A 29 -1.41 8.91 -19.57
C THR A 29 -0.43 8.02 -18.81
N ALA A 30 -0.21 8.30 -17.52
CA ALA A 30 0.69 7.51 -16.70
C ALA A 30 0.12 6.11 -16.41
N ARG A 31 1.02 5.12 -16.32
CA ARG A 31 0.64 3.76 -15.92
C ARG A 31 0.17 3.77 -14.48
N VAL A 32 -1.07 3.33 -14.25
CA VAL A 32 -1.67 3.19 -12.92
C VAL A 32 -1.71 1.72 -12.52
N GLU A 33 -0.99 1.38 -11.47
CA GLU A 33 -0.91 0.02 -10.93
C GLU A 33 -1.57 -0.08 -9.56
N LEU A 34 -2.28 -1.18 -9.34
CA LEU A 34 -2.82 -1.54 -8.03
C LEU A 34 -1.89 -2.58 -7.39
N VAL A 35 -1.60 -2.36 -6.12
CA VAL A 35 -0.65 -3.15 -5.34
C VAL A 35 -1.37 -3.66 -4.12
N ASP A 36 -1.33 -4.97 -3.90
CA ASP A 36 -1.88 -5.62 -2.71
C ASP A 36 -1.34 -4.96 -1.44
N GLU A 37 -2.26 -4.50 -0.59
CA GLU A 37 -1.97 -3.72 0.62
C GLU A 37 -2.12 -4.55 1.90
N ARG A 38 -2.31 -5.88 1.80
CA ARG A 38 -2.36 -6.76 2.96
C ARG A 38 -1.09 -6.66 3.80
N LEU A 39 -1.25 -6.75 5.12
CA LEU A 39 -0.20 -6.64 6.13
C LEU A 39 0.57 -5.30 6.15
N SER A 40 0.19 -4.31 5.33
CA SER A 40 0.89 -3.02 5.25
C SER A 40 0.97 -2.28 6.58
N SER A 41 -0.10 -2.34 7.39
CA SER A 41 -0.12 -1.74 8.73
C SER A 41 0.84 -2.43 9.70
N PHE A 42 0.88 -3.77 9.69
CA PHE A 42 1.79 -4.54 10.53
C PHE A 42 3.25 -4.27 10.16
N GLN A 43 3.55 -4.29 8.85
CA GLN A 43 4.89 -3.99 8.34
C GLN A 43 5.29 -2.53 8.59
N ALA A 44 4.35 -1.57 8.49
CA ALA A 44 4.61 -0.19 8.83
C ALA A 44 4.95 -0.02 10.32
N ASP A 45 4.24 -0.73 11.20
CA ASP A 45 4.50 -0.72 12.64
C ASP A 45 5.90 -1.31 12.95
N GLU A 46 6.27 -2.45 12.34
CA GLU A 46 7.62 -3.04 12.45
C GLU A 46 8.71 -2.08 11.95
N LEU A 47 8.51 -1.44 10.79
CA LEU A 47 9.48 -0.48 10.24
C LEU A 47 9.63 0.76 11.14
N MET A 48 8.55 1.24 11.74
CA MET A 48 8.61 2.35 12.71
C MET A 48 9.36 1.93 13.99
N GLU A 49 9.26 0.68 14.43
CA GLU A 49 10.09 0.14 15.52
C GLU A 49 11.57 0.10 15.15
N GLN A 50 11.89 -0.47 13.99
CA GLN A 50 13.27 -0.56 13.49
C GLN A 50 13.91 0.82 13.28
N ALA A 51 13.13 1.80 12.83
CA ALA A 51 13.57 3.18 12.66
C ALA A 51 13.65 3.98 13.98
N GLY A 52 13.33 3.37 15.13
CA GLY A 52 13.38 4.03 16.44
C GLY A 52 12.34 5.14 16.61
N VAL A 53 11.21 5.07 15.91
CA VAL A 53 10.16 6.09 16.01
C VAL A 53 9.49 5.97 17.40
N PRO A 54 9.45 7.06 18.20
CA PRO A 54 8.77 7.04 19.49
C PRO A 54 7.28 6.77 19.33
N SER A 55 6.68 5.99 20.23
CA SER A 55 5.26 5.60 20.18
C SER A 55 4.30 6.79 19.99
N GLY A 56 4.53 7.89 20.70
CA GLY A 56 3.74 9.12 20.58
C GLY A 56 3.79 9.81 19.22
N GLN A 57 4.76 9.47 18.35
CA GLN A 57 4.87 10.01 17.00
C GLN A 57 4.40 9.03 15.91
N ARG A 58 4.08 7.78 16.25
CA ARG A 58 3.75 6.74 15.27
C ARG A 58 2.47 7.03 14.51
N ALA A 59 1.44 7.50 15.21
CA ALA A 59 0.16 7.86 14.57
C ALA A 59 0.35 8.88 13.44
N ALA A 60 1.20 9.88 13.64
CA ALA A 60 1.49 10.91 12.65
C ALA A 60 2.36 10.41 11.47
N ARG A 61 3.10 9.32 11.64
CA ARG A 61 4.01 8.76 10.62
C ARG A 61 3.47 7.52 9.93
N ARG A 62 2.40 6.93 10.45
CA ARG A 62 1.85 5.65 9.97
C ARG A 62 1.54 5.67 8.48
N ASP A 63 0.91 6.74 7.99
CA ASP A 63 0.52 6.85 6.58
C ASP A 63 1.75 6.88 5.65
N ALA A 64 2.81 7.58 6.05
CA ALA A 64 4.05 7.64 5.28
C ALA A 64 4.73 6.26 5.22
N PHE A 65 4.78 5.54 6.34
CA PHE A 65 5.33 4.19 6.39
C PHE A 65 4.47 3.18 5.62
N ALA A 66 3.13 3.28 5.67
CA ALA A 66 2.25 2.46 4.87
C ALA A 66 2.47 2.69 3.36
N ALA A 67 2.61 3.96 2.93
CA ALA A 67 2.95 4.29 1.55
C ALA A 67 4.32 3.72 1.13
N GLN A 68 5.32 3.77 2.02
CA GLN A 68 6.62 3.15 1.79
C GLN A 68 6.50 1.63 1.59
N VAL A 69 5.72 0.94 2.44
CA VAL A 69 5.49 -0.50 2.33
C VAL A 69 4.86 -0.87 0.98
N ILE A 70 3.84 -0.13 0.56
CA ILE A 70 3.19 -0.33 -0.74
C ILE A 70 4.19 -0.16 -1.89
N LEU A 71 5.04 0.88 -1.84
CA LEU A 71 6.07 1.10 -2.85
C LEU A 71 7.10 -0.04 -2.86
N MET A 72 7.54 -0.51 -1.69
CA MET A 72 8.47 -1.64 -1.61
C MET A 72 7.88 -2.91 -2.22
N ALA A 73 6.60 -3.19 -1.96
CA ALA A 73 5.88 -4.33 -2.56
C ALA A 73 5.81 -4.21 -4.08
N PHE A 74 5.56 -3.01 -4.61
CA PHE A 74 5.58 -2.75 -6.06
C PHE A 74 6.96 -3.01 -6.68
N LEU A 75 8.01 -2.44 -6.09
CA LEU A 75 9.38 -2.58 -6.61
C LEU A 75 9.90 -4.03 -6.52
N ALA A 76 9.49 -4.77 -5.48
CA ALA A 76 9.84 -6.19 -5.34
C ALA A 76 9.25 -7.03 -6.47
N ARG A 77 7.98 -6.80 -6.87
CA ARG A 77 7.35 -7.47 -8.02
C ARG A 77 8.11 -7.23 -9.33
N GLY A 78 8.66 -6.04 -9.51
CA GLY A 78 9.44 -5.69 -10.70
C GLY A 78 10.81 -6.38 -10.76
N ARG A 79 11.46 -6.62 -9.61
CA ARG A 79 12.75 -7.31 -9.53
C ARG A 79 12.68 -8.82 -9.71
N SER A 80 11.52 -9.43 -9.47
CA SER A 80 11.32 -10.88 -9.70
C SER A 80 11.09 -11.24 -11.17
N ALA A 81 11.04 -10.25 -12.07
CA ALA A 81 10.76 -10.44 -13.49
C ALA A 81 12.02 -10.34 -14.39
N GLU A 82 13.21 -10.21 -13.78
CA GLU A 82 14.53 -10.42 -14.42
C GLU A 82 15.10 -11.80 -14.04
#